data_AF-A0A949DYA4-F1
#
_entry.id   AF-A0A949DYA4-F1
#
_cell.length_a   1.000
_cell.length_b   1.000
_cell.length_c   1.000
_cell.angle_alpha   90.00
_cell.angle_beta   90.00
_cell.angle_gamma   90.00
#
_symmetry.space_group_name_H-M   'P 1'
#
loop_
_entity.id
_entity.type
_entity.pdbx_description
1 polymer ?
#
loop_
_entity_poly.entity_id
_entity_poly.type
_entity_poly.pdbx_seq_one_letter_code
_entity_poly.pdbx_strand_id
1 'polypeptide(L)'
;MKKRVKTAINPTRTEDYPEWYQQVIKHSDLAEKSPVRGCMVIKPWGYAIWENIKQVLDNMFKETGVKNAYFPLFIPLSFLEKE
;
A
#
# COMPACT_ATOMS: atom_id res chain seq x y z
N MET A 1 36.20 8.74 -13.80
CA MET A 1 35.04 7.98 -13.28
C MET A 1 34.06 8.96 -12.64
N LYS A 2 32.80 9.02 -13.08
CA LYS A 2 31.79 9.95 -12.51
C LYS A 2 31.51 9.55 -11.05
N LYS A 3 31.65 10.51 -10.13
CA LYS A 3 31.37 10.34 -8.69
C LYS A 3 29.87 10.04 -8.53
N ARG A 4 29.51 8.88 -7.97
CA ARG A 4 28.10 8.53 -7.69
C ARG A 4 27.54 9.52 -6.66
N VAL A 5 26.38 10.10 -6.94
CA VAL A 5 25.67 10.97 -5.98
C VAL A 5 25.28 10.11 -4.79
N LYS A 6 25.68 10.53 -3.59
CA LYS A 6 25.42 9.77 -2.35
C LYS A 6 24.01 10.10 -1.87
N THR A 7 23.07 9.19 -2.08
CA THR A 7 21.67 9.28 -1.64
C THR A 7 21.43 8.43 -0.39
N ALA A 8 20.33 8.69 0.33
CA ALA A 8 19.90 7.85 1.45
C ALA A 8 19.45 6.44 1.00
N ILE A 9 19.12 6.27 -0.29
CA ILE A 9 18.66 5.03 -0.90
C ILE A 9 19.79 4.45 -1.75
N ASN A 10 20.18 3.20 -1.51
CA ASN A 10 21.15 2.43 -2.30
C ASN A 10 20.89 0.93 -2.11
N PRO A 11 20.65 0.14 -3.16
CA PRO A 11 21.07 0.30 -4.57
C PRO A 11 20.14 1.22 -5.38
N THR A 12 20.53 1.55 -6.62
CA THR A 12 19.63 2.26 -7.55
C THR A 12 18.54 1.33 -8.08
N ARG A 13 17.43 1.90 -8.56
CA ARG A 13 16.29 1.16 -9.11
C ARG A 13 16.67 0.13 -10.18
N THR A 14 17.66 0.43 -11.01
CA THR A 14 18.12 -0.43 -12.12
C THR A 14 19.10 -1.51 -11.71
N GLU A 15 19.75 -1.35 -10.55
CA GLU A 15 20.75 -2.32 -10.06
C GLU A 15 20.06 -3.47 -9.32
N ASP A 16 19.12 -3.15 -8.43
CA ASP A 16 18.33 -4.12 -7.67
C ASP A 16 17.00 -3.45 -7.30
N TYR A 17 15.97 -3.75 -8.08
CA TYR A 17 14.64 -3.18 -7.92
C TYR A 17 13.97 -3.60 -6.60
N PRO A 18 13.97 -4.89 -6.20
CA PRO A 18 13.40 -5.31 -4.92
C PRO A 18 13.94 -4.56 -3.71
N GLU A 19 15.27 -4.47 -3.56
CA GLU A 19 15.88 -3.79 -2.40
C GLU A 19 15.68 -2.28 -2.48
N TRP A 20 15.83 -1.68 -3.67
CA TRP A 20 15.55 -0.26 -3.88
C TRP A 20 14.12 0.09 -3.45
N TYR A 21 13.13 -0.73 -3.82
CA TYR A 21 11.73 -0.51 -3.46
C TYR A 21 11.50 -0.54 -1.95
N GLN A 22 12.09 -1.50 -1.24
CA GLN A 22 12.02 -1.58 0.22
C GLN A 22 12.67 -0.36 0.89
N GLN A 23 13.82 0.09 0.36
CA GLN A 23 14.48 1.29 0.87
C GLN A 23 13.69 2.56 0.60
N VAL A 24 13.07 2.71 -0.57
CA VAL A 24 12.17 3.84 -0.85
C VAL A 24 11.06 3.87 0.20
N ILE A 25 10.33 2.76 0.39
CA ILE A 25 9.22 2.69 1.36
C ILE A 25 9.68 3.05 2.77
N LYS A 26 10.81 2.48 3.21
CA LYS A 26 11.34 2.68 4.55
C LYS A 26 11.84 4.11 4.76
N HIS A 27 12.67 4.64 3.86
CA HIS A 27 13.28 5.95 4.01
C HIS A 27 12.32 7.12 3.76
N SER A 28 11.20 6.88 3.08
CA SER A 28 10.11 7.86 2.91
C SER A 28 9.01 7.73 3.96
N ASP A 29 9.19 6.88 4.97
CA ASP A 29 8.26 6.70 6.08
C ASP A 29 6.84 6.26 5.67
N LEU A 30 6.72 5.50 4.56
CA LEU A 30 5.43 5.06 4.03
C LEU A 30 4.87 3.85 4.77
N ALA A 31 5.73 2.87 5.07
CA ALA A 31 5.32 1.65 5.74
C ALA A 31 6.50 0.92 6.39
N GLU A 32 6.19 0.01 7.29
CA GLU A 32 7.15 -0.86 7.98
C GLU A 32 6.69 -2.31 8.03
N LYS A 33 7.63 -3.22 8.31
CA LYS A 33 7.34 -4.66 8.37
C LYS A 33 6.46 -4.98 9.58
N SER A 34 5.43 -5.79 9.37
CA SER A 34 4.61 -6.36 10.43
C SER A 34 5.29 -7.63 11.00
N PRO A 35 5.04 -8.00 12.27
CA PRO A 35 5.41 -9.32 12.80
C PRO A 35 4.66 -10.46 12.09
N VAL A 36 3.53 -10.19 11.44
CA VAL A 36 2.80 -11.18 10.64
C VAL A 36 3.39 -11.24 9.25
N ARG A 37 3.86 -12.42 8.83
CA ARG A 37 4.41 -12.64 7.49
C ARG A 37 3.39 -12.27 6.43
N GLY A 38 3.82 -11.51 5.43
CA GLY A 38 2.96 -11.04 4.34
C GLY A 38 2.16 -9.78 4.67
N CYS A 39 2.27 -9.25 5.90
CA CYS A 39 1.63 -8.01 6.30
C CYS A 39 2.65 -6.87 6.45
N MET A 40 2.14 -5.64 6.38
CA MET A 40 2.88 -4.40 6.61
C MET A 40 2.04 -3.47 7.46
N VAL A 41 2.69 -2.64 8.28
CA VAL A 41 2.04 -1.52 8.95
C VAL A 41 2.21 -0.30 8.05
N ILE A 42 1.10 0.22 7.54
CA ILE A 42 1.11 1.45 6.73
C ILE A 42 1.17 2.63 7.69
N LYS A 43 2.21 3.46 7.54
CA LYS A 43 2.43 4.62 8.41
C LYS A 43 1.54 5.80 7.99
N PRO A 44 1.38 6.85 8.83
CA PRO A 44 0.48 7.96 8.51
C PRO A 44 0.74 8.60 7.14
N TRP A 45 2.01 8.77 6.76
CA TRP A 45 2.37 9.32 5.44
C TRP A 45 1.91 8.43 4.28
N GLY A 46 2.10 7.11 4.40
CA GLY A 46 1.62 6.15 3.39
C GLY A 46 0.09 6.03 3.39
N TYR A 47 -0.53 6.11 4.56
CA TYR A 47 -1.99 5.98 4.68
C TYR A 47 -2.72 7.21 4.12
N ALA A 48 -2.15 8.41 4.25
CA ALA A 48 -2.70 9.62 3.66
C ALA A 48 -2.84 9.51 2.12
N ILE A 49 -1.91 8.82 1.45
CA ILE A 49 -2.01 8.54 0.01
C ILE A 49 -3.26 7.69 -0.26
N TRP A 50 -3.49 6.65 0.54
CA TRP A 50 -4.68 5.80 0.42
C TRP A 50 -5.98 6.58 0.71
N GLU A 51 -6.00 7.45 1.72
CA GLU A 51 -7.16 8.30 2.02
C GLU A 51 -7.52 9.20 0.83
N ASN A 52 -6.52 9.80 0.18
CA ASN A 52 -6.73 10.61 -1.01
C ASN A 52 -7.30 9.79 -2.18
N ILE A 53 -6.73 8.60 -2.44
CA ILE A 53 -7.23 7.69 -3.49
C ILE A 53 -8.68 7.32 -3.21
N LYS A 54 -8.98 6.89 -1.97
CA LYS A 54 -10.32 6.52 -1.54
C LYS A 54 -11.30 7.68 -1.73
N GLN A 55 -10.95 8.89 -1.30
CA GLN A 55 -11.83 10.05 -1.38
C GLN A 55 -12.19 10.39 -2.83
N VAL A 56 -11.20 10.40 -3.73
CA VAL A 56 -11.42 10.69 -5.15
C VAL A 56 -12.34 9.64 -5.78
N LEU A 57 -12.04 8.36 -5.58
CA LEU A 57 -12.85 7.27 -6.16
C LEU A 57 -14.27 7.22 -5.56
N ASP A 58 -14.41 7.42 -4.25
CA ASP A 58 -15.71 7.44 -3.57
C ASP A 58 -16.63 8.52 -4.13
N ASN A 59 -16.10 9.71 -4.44
CA ASN A 59 -16.87 10.77 -5.10
C ASN A 59 -17.33 10.34 -6.50
N MET A 60 -16.41 9.80 -7.31
CA MET A 60 -16.71 9.34 -8.67
C MET A 60 -17.78 8.23 -8.67
N PHE A 61 -17.77 7.31 -7.71
CA PHE A 61 -18.80 6.27 -7.60
C PHE A 61 -20.15 6.83 -7.17
N LYS A 62 -20.18 7.80 -6.24
CA LYS A 62 -21.43 8.43 -5.82
C LYS A 62 -22.09 9.22 -6.95
N GLU A 63 -21.32 9.83 -7.84
CA GLU A 63 -21.84 10.50 -9.04
C GLU A 63 -22.59 9.55 -9.98
N THR A 64 -22.25 8.26 -9.99
CA THR A 64 -22.97 7.24 -10.79
C THR A 64 -24.14 6.60 -10.03
N GLY A 65 -24.42 7.05 -8.79
CA GLY A 65 -25.51 6.56 -7.95
C GLY A 65 -25.14 5.37 -7.07
N VAL A 66 -23.88 4.95 -7.03
CA VAL A 66 -23.40 3.89 -6.13
C VAL A 66 -23.50 4.35 -4.68
N LYS A 67 -23.90 3.44 -3.79
CA LYS A 67 -23.96 3.65 -2.35
C LYS A 67 -23.04 2.68 -1.63
N ASN A 68 -22.24 3.20 -0.70
CA ASN A 68 -21.38 2.36 0.13
C ASN A 68 -22.23 1.51 1.09
N ALA A 69 -21.82 0.26 1.26
CA ALA A 69 -22.33 -0.65 2.27
C ALA A 69 -21.15 -1.31 2.99
N TYR A 70 -21.37 -1.75 4.22
CA TYR A 70 -20.38 -2.47 5.01
C TYR A 70 -20.94 -3.82 5.41
N PHE A 71 -20.23 -4.88 5.04
CA PHE A 71 -20.58 -6.26 5.36
C PHE A 71 -19.63 -6.81 6.43
N PRO A 72 -20.04 -7.86 7.17
CA PRO A 72 -19.16 -8.52 8.13
C PRO A 72 -17.88 -9.07 7.48
N LEU A 73 -16.77 -9.03 8.22
CA LEU A 73 -15.50 -9.62 7.79
C LEU A 73 -15.57 -11.16 7.75
N PHE A 74 -16.31 -11.76 8.67
CA PHE A 74 -16.44 -13.21 8.78
C PHE A 74 -17.67 -13.71 8.03
N ILE A 75 -17.51 -14.83 7.34
CA ILE A 75 -18.56 -15.54 6.60
C ILE A 75 -18.56 -17.01 7.06
N PRO A 76 -19.74 -17.66 7.23
CA PRO A 76 -19.79 -19.10 7.50
C PRO A 76 -19.09 -19.90 6.40
N LEU A 77 -18.35 -20.95 6.77
CA LEU A 77 -17.63 -21.80 5.82
C LEU A 77 -18.56 -22.38 4.74
N SER A 78 -19.77 -22.80 5.12
CA SER A 78 -20.78 -23.32 4.19
C SER A 78 -21.24 -22.32 3.13
N PHE A 79 -21.03 -21.02 3.35
CA PHE A 79 -21.31 -19.98 2.34
C PHE A 79 -20.06 -19.65 1.51
N LEU A 80 -18.86 -19.87 2.06
CA LEU A 80 -17.61 -19.71 1.32
C LEU A 80 -17.42 -20.86 0.32
N GLU A 81 -17.82 -22.08 0.67
CA GLU A 81 -17.70 -23.31 -0.14
C GLU A 81 -18.85 -23.50 -1.16
N LYS A 82 -19.58 -22.44 -1.49
CA LYS A 82 -20.82 -22.55 -2.28
C LYS A 82 -20.61 -22.58 -3.81
N GLU A 83 -19.38 -22.76 -4.27
CA GLU A 83 -18.95 -23.05 -5.65
C GLU A 83 -17.89 -24.15 -5.63
#